data_AF-A0A177BTQ0-F1
#
_entry.id   AF-A0A177BTQ0-F1
#
_cell.length_a   1.000
_cell.length_b   1.000
_cell.length_c   1.000
_cell.angle_alpha   90.00
_cell.angle_beta   90.00
_cell.angle_gamma   90.00
#
_symmetry.space_group_name_H-M   'P 1'
#
loop_
_entity.id
_entity.type
_entity.pdbx_description
1 polymer ?
#
loop_
_entity_poly.entity_id
_entity_poly.type
_entity_poly.pdbx_seq_one_letter_code
_entity_poly.pdbx_strand_id
1 'polypeptide(L)'
;MAGSGQPCECRRRPLVWQSHHVLVFLCATFAPATVDSARKANGLRRHILEFQDCITSLEKCEKPVICMLHGISFGLALGMSLSCDVRISLRASWL
;
A
#
# COMPACT_ATOMS: atom_id res chain seq x y z
N MET A 1 -21.82 27.07 -3.94
CA MET A 1 -20.92 26.91 -2.78
C MET A 1 -20.04 25.70 -3.06
N ALA A 2 -18.72 25.87 -2.90
CA ALA A 2 -17.57 25.04 -3.31
C ALA A 2 -17.79 23.50 -3.39
N GLY A 3 -17.17 22.76 -4.32
CA GLY A 3 -16.08 23.10 -5.23
C GLY A 3 -15.83 21.99 -6.27
N SER A 4 -15.32 22.45 -7.41
CA SER A 4 -14.53 21.77 -8.45
C SER A 4 -14.13 20.32 -8.20
N GLY A 5 -14.68 19.40 -9.00
CA GLY A 5 -14.07 18.10 -9.25
C GLY A 5 -13.10 18.17 -10.41
N GLN A 6 -11.80 18.27 -10.13
CA GLN A 6 -10.65 17.89 -10.97
C GLN A 6 -9.41 17.70 -10.07
N PRO A 7 -8.36 16.99 -10.50
CA PRO A 7 -8.26 15.59 -10.92
C PRO A 7 -7.39 14.79 -9.92
N CYS A 8 -7.32 13.45 -10.03
CA CYS A 8 -6.33 12.65 -9.29
C CYS A 8 -4.91 12.93 -9.82
N GLU A 9 -4.22 13.89 -9.20
CA GLU A 9 -2.83 14.30 -9.44
C GLU A 9 -1.85 13.18 -9.00
N CYS A 10 -1.81 12.05 -9.72
CA CYS A 10 -0.89 10.93 -9.47
C CYS A 10 0.35 10.96 -10.38
N ARG A 11 0.54 11.95 -11.25
CA ARG A 11 1.71 11.95 -12.14
C ARG A 11 2.22 13.32 -12.51
N ARG A 12 3.00 13.93 -11.62
CA ARG A 12 4.15 14.77 -11.97
C ARG A 12 5.00 15.08 -10.74
N ARG A 13 6.08 14.30 -10.49
CA ARG A 13 7.37 14.85 -10.02
C ARG A 13 8.54 13.98 -10.51
N PRO A 14 9.67 14.61 -10.90
CA PRO A 14 10.82 13.97 -11.55
C PRO A 14 11.64 13.12 -10.59
N LEU A 15 12.26 12.06 -11.13
CA LEU A 15 13.20 11.17 -10.45
C LEU A 15 14.49 11.90 -9.98
N VAL A 16 14.39 12.67 -8.91
CA VAL A 16 15.52 13.01 -8.02
C VAL A 16 15.19 12.45 -6.64
N TRP A 17 15.45 11.15 -6.48
CA TRP A 17 15.69 10.54 -5.18
C TRP A 17 16.86 9.57 -5.31
N GLN A 18 18.04 10.15 -5.50
CA GLN A 18 19.31 9.58 -5.09
C GLN A 18 19.37 9.66 -3.56
N SER A 19 19.34 8.52 -2.87
CA SER A 19 20.02 8.32 -1.57
C SER A 19 20.04 6.82 -1.19
N HIS A 20 21.16 6.21 -1.57
CA HIS A 20 21.89 5.06 -1.07
C HIS A 20 21.50 4.38 0.28
N HIS A 21 21.68 3.05 0.27
CA HIS A 21 22.05 2.16 1.40
C HIS A 21 20.99 1.72 2.41
N VAL A 22 20.38 0.55 2.16
CA VAL A 22 20.22 -0.47 3.23
C VAL A 22 20.74 -1.81 2.71
N LEU A 23 21.86 -2.19 3.30
CA LEU A 23 22.69 -3.35 3.10
C LEU A 23 21.90 -4.66 3.29
N VAL A 24 21.82 -5.47 2.23
CA VAL A 24 22.13 -6.93 2.23
C VAL A 24 21.87 -7.66 3.56
N PHE A 25 20.64 -7.67 4.09
CA PHE A 25 20.32 -8.38 5.33
C PHE A 25 19.80 -9.79 5.03
N LEU A 26 20.75 -10.72 4.87
CA LEU A 26 20.79 -12.04 5.53
C LEU A 26 20.13 -13.31 4.92
N CYS A 27 19.40 -13.34 3.79
CA CYS A 27 18.79 -14.63 3.36
C CYS A 27 18.85 -14.93 1.85
N ALA A 28 20.04 -15.29 1.38
CA ALA A 28 20.27 -15.88 0.05
C ALA A 28 20.72 -17.36 0.15
N THR A 29 20.45 -18.05 1.27
CA THR A 29 21.16 -19.29 1.63
C THR A 29 20.69 -20.56 0.92
N PHE A 30 19.68 -20.53 0.05
CA PHE A 30 19.32 -21.75 -0.71
C PHE A 30 18.51 -21.49 -2.00
N ALA A 31 19.16 -21.12 -3.11
CA ALA A 31 18.54 -21.30 -4.43
C ALA A 31 19.58 -21.34 -5.57
N PRO A 32 19.60 -22.38 -6.42
CA PRO A 32 20.39 -22.39 -7.66
C PRO A 32 19.75 -21.49 -8.74
N ALA A 33 20.61 -21.05 -9.67
CA ALA A 33 20.42 -19.93 -10.59
C ALA A 33 19.30 -20.09 -11.63
N THR A 34 18.52 -19.02 -11.80
CA THR A 34 18.05 -18.52 -13.12
C THR A 34 17.78 -17.01 -13.13
N VAL A 35 17.53 -16.38 -11.97
CA VAL A 35 17.52 -14.92 -11.77
C VAL A 35 17.81 -14.69 -10.28
N ASP A 36 18.73 -13.78 -9.94
CA ASP A 36 19.07 -13.48 -8.55
C ASP A 36 17.81 -13.22 -7.71
N SER A 37 17.63 -13.97 -6.62
CA SER A 37 16.50 -13.80 -5.71
C SER A 37 16.38 -12.34 -5.23
N ALA A 38 17.52 -11.65 -5.10
CA ALA A 38 17.59 -10.23 -4.80
C ALA A 38 16.92 -9.34 -5.87
N ARG A 39 17.05 -9.66 -7.16
CA ARG A 39 16.41 -8.90 -8.26
C ARG A 39 14.90 -9.14 -8.29
N LYS A 40 14.44 -10.38 -8.06
CA LYS A 40 13.00 -10.67 -7.91
C LYS A 40 12.41 -9.95 -6.70
N ALA A 41 13.07 -10.03 -5.55
CA ALA A 41 12.66 -9.34 -4.32
C ALA A 41 12.60 -7.82 -4.51
N ASN A 42 13.58 -7.23 -5.22
CA ASN A 42 13.58 -5.79 -5.50
C ASN A 42 12.44 -5.38 -6.45
N GLY A 43 12.08 -6.22 -7.42
CA GLY A 43 10.90 -6.00 -8.27
C GLY A 43 9.59 -6.01 -7.47
N LEU A 44 9.42 -7.02 -6.62
CA LEU A 44 8.25 -7.14 -5.74
C LEU A 44 8.17 -5.98 -4.74
N ARG A 45 9.31 -5.57 -4.15
CA ARG A 45 9.36 -4.45 -3.21
C ARG A 45 8.86 -3.15 -3.83
N ARG A 46 9.23 -2.84 -5.08
CA ARG A 46 8.74 -1.64 -5.77
C ARG A 46 7.23 -1.67 -5.92
N HIS A 47 6.70 -2.81 -6.36
CA HIS A 47 5.26 -2.99 -6.54
C HIS A 47 4.48 -2.87 -5.21
N ILE A 48 5.00 -3.47 -4.14
CA ILE A 48 4.40 -3.38 -2.80
C ILE A 48 4.41 -1.94 -2.28
N LEU A 49 5.51 -1.19 -2.50
CA LEU A 49 5.59 0.21 -2.10
C LEU A 49 4.56 1.07 -2.84
N GLU A 50 4.41 0.89 -4.16
CA GLU A 50 3.38 1.58 -4.94
C GLU A 50 1.96 1.31 -4.41
N PHE A 51 1.66 0.06 -4.03
CA PHE A 51 0.38 -0.27 -3.40
C PHE A 51 0.22 0.34 -2.01
N GLN A 52 1.26 0.33 -1.19
CA GLN A 52 1.24 0.92 0.14
C GLN A 52 1.05 2.44 0.08
N ASP A 53 1.62 3.11 -0.93
CA ASP A 53 1.43 4.54 -1.16
C ASP A 53 -0.03 4.86 -1.51
N CYS A 54 -0.69 4.01 -2.31
CA CYS A 54 -2.12 4.15 -2.60
C CYS A 54 -2.98 4.05 -1.33
N ILE A 55 -2.70 3.09 -0.45
CA ILE A 55 -3.45 2.92 0.82
C ILE A 55 -3.18 4.10 1.76
N THR A 56 -1.92 4.52 1.89
CA THR A 56 -1.51 5.67 2.72
C THR A 56 -2.11 6.99 2.22
N SER A 57 -2.51 7.07 0.94
CA SER A 57 -3.18 8.24 0.39
C SER A 57 -4.60 8.42 0.95
N LEU A 58 -5.25 7.34 1.42
CA LEU A 58 -6.55 7.42 2.09
C LEU A 58 -6.46 8.17 3.42
N GLU A 59 -5.38 7.97 4.18
CA GLU A 59 -5.13 8.69 5.45
C GLU A 59 -4.86 10.18 5.25
N LYS A 60 -4.42 10.57 4.04
CA LYS A 60 -4.09 11.96 3.69
C LYS A 60 -5.29 12.73 3.12
N CYS A 61 -6.44 12.08 2.96
CA CYS A 61 -7.62 12.71 2.40
C CYS A 61 -8.25 13.68 3.42
N GLU A 62 -8.56 14.91 2.99
CA GLU A 62 -9.22 15.93 3.82
C GLU A 62 -10.69 15.58 4.16
N LYS A 63 -11.27 14.62 3.41
CA LYS A 63 -12.63 14.13 3.61
C LYS A 63 -12.58 12.84 4.43
N PRO A 64 -13.40 12.68 5.48
CA PRO A 64 -13.37 11.49 6.33
C PRO A 64 -13.72 10.24 5.52
N VAL A 65 -12.91 9.19 5.67
CA VAL A 65 -13.10 7.93 4.94
C VAL A 65 -13.81 6.90 5.83
N ILE A 66 -14.94 6.37 5.36
CA ILE A 66 -15.75 5.39 6.09
C ILE A 66 -15.58 4.01 5.47
N CYS A 67 -15.13 3.05 6.27
CA CYS A 67 -14.99 1.65 5.87
C CYS A 67 -16.16 0.81 6.42
N MET A 68 -16.81 0.04 5.55
CA MET A 68 -17.88 -0.91 5.92
C MET A 68 -17.43 -2.34 5.65
N LEU A 69 -17.31 -3.13 6.72
CA LEU A 69 -16.86 -4.52 6.68
C LEU A 69 -18.07 -5.46 6.70
N HIS A 70 -18.15 -6.31 5.68
CA HIS A 70 -19.23 -7.26 5.45
C HIS A 70 -18.64 -8.67 5.26
N GLY A 71 -19.26 -9.68 5.88
CA GLY A 71 -18.84 -11.07 5.71
C GLY A 71 -17.44 -11.35 6.25
N ILE A 72 -16.63 -12.11 5.51
CA ILE A 72 -15.28 -12.50 5.91
C ILE A 72 -14.27 -11.50 5.35
N SER A 73 -13.53 -10.81 6.20
CA SER A 73 -12.58 -9.77 5.80
C SER A 73 -11.17 -10.04 6.36
N PHE A 74 -10.27 -10.57 5.53
CA PHE A 74 -8.87 -10.85 5.89
C PHE A 74 -7.86 -10.19 4.93
N GLY A 75 -6.59 -10.14 5.35
CA GLY A 75 -5.49 -9.65 4.52
C GLY A 75 -5.55 -8.14 4.27
N LEU A 76 -5.59 -7.72 3.00
CA LEU A 76 -5.57 -6.31 2.60
C LEU A 76 -6.80 -5.53 3.09
N ALA A 77 -7.95 -6.18 3.26
CA ALA A 77 -9.16 -5.54 3.79
C ALA A 77 -8.92 -4.91 5.17
N LEU A 78 -8.13 -5.58 6.02
CA LEU A 78 -7.74 -5.06 7.33
C LEU A 78 -6.84 -3.83 7.20
N GLY A 79 -5.82 -3.87 6.32
CA GLY A 79 -4.93 -2.74 6.07
C GLY A 79 -5.65 -1.50 5.55
N MET A 80 -6.67 -1.67 4.69
CA MET A 80 -7.52 -0.57 4.26
C MET A 80 -8.44 -0.07 5.37
N SER A 81 -9.03 -0.97 6.17
CA SER A 81 -9.90 -0.56 7.27
C SER A 81 -9.14 0.25 8.34
N LEU A 82 -7.87 -0.08 8.58
CA LEU A 82 -7.01 0.59 9.55
C LEU A 82 -6.63 2.01 9.13
N SER A 83 -6.49 2.25 7.83
CA SER A 83 -6.20 3.57 7.25
C SER A 83 -7.43 4.46 7.10
N CYS A 84 -8.63 3.96 7.44
CA CYS A 84 -9.87 4.74 7.45
C CYS A 84 -10.19 5.26 8.87
N ASP A 85 -10.85 6.41 8.93
CA ASP A 85 -11.24 7.07 10.19
C ASP A 85 -12.35 6.32 10.94
N VAL A 86 -13.39 5.88 10.22
CA VAL A 86 -14.56 5.22 10.80
C VAL A 86 -14.71 3.82 10.24
N ARG A 87 -14.90 2.84 11.13
CA ARG A 87 -15.01 1.42 10.79
C ARG A 87 -16.33 0.88 11.30
N ILE A 88 -17.13 0.34 10.39
CA ILE A 88 -18.46 -0.22 10.70
C ILE A 88 -18.45 -1.69 10.27
N SER A 89 -18.66 -2.60 11.22
CA SER A 89 -18.73 -4.04 10.95
C SER A 89 -20.15 -4.55 11.15
N LEU A 90 -20.63 -5.39 10.23
CA LEU A 90 -21.87 -6.13 10.44
C LEU A 90 -21.69 -7.20 11.51
N ARG A 91 -22.76 -7.48 12.28
CA ARG A 91 -22.75 -8.48 13.35
C ARG A 91 -22.39 -9.90 12.87
N ALA A 92 -22.62 -10.18 11.59
CA ALA A 92 -22.29 -11.46 10.95
C ALA A 92 -20.91 -11.46 10.28
N SER A 93 -20.12 -10.40 10.45
CA SER A 93 -18.76 -10.33 9.90
C SER A 93 -17.80 -11.11 10.79
N TRP A 94 -17.10 -12.07 10.19
CA TRP A 94 -16.02 -12.81 10.84
C TRP A 94 -14.69 -12.15 10.49
N LEU A 95 -13.93 -11.77 11.51
CA LEU A 95 -12.61 -11.15 11.42
C LEU A 95 -11.52 -12.09 11.94
#